data_AF-A0A8S3V9S8-F1
#
_entry.id   AF-A0A8S3V9S8-F1
#
_cell.length_a   1.000
_cell.length_b   1.000
_cell.length_c   1.000
_cell.angle_alpha   90.00
_cell.angle_beta   90.00
_cell.angle_gamma   90.00
#
_symmetry.space_group_name_H-M   'P 1'
#
loop_
_entity.id
_entity.type
_entity.pdbx_description
1 polymer ?
#
loop_
_entity_poly.entity_id
_entity_poly.type
_entity_poly.pdbx_seq_one_letter_code
_entity_poly.pdbx_strand_id
1 'polypeptide(L)'
;MNMTGKRPAIGIDLGTTYSCVGVFQHGKVDIIANDQGNRITPSCVAFTDTERLVGDAAKDKIAMNAENTIFDVKRLIGRNFSDSIVQNDIKHWPFKVINKGCKPNVQAEFKGKTKTFCPEEISSMVLVKMKETVEAYLEQKVTDAVITVPAHYNHSQKTSY
;
A
#
# COMPACT_ATOMS: atom_id res chain seq x y z
N MET A 1 20.84 -27.41 8.09
CA MET A 1 19.71 -27.78 8.97
C MET A 1 18.43 -27.25 8.34
N ASN A 2 17.59 -28.13 7.81
CA ASN A 2 16.26 -27.77 7.30
C ASN A 2 15.30 -27.74 8.48
N MET A 3 14.95 -26.54 8.97
CA MET A 3 13.79 -26.38 9.83
C MET A 3 12.58 -26.14 8.93
N THR A 4 11.93 -27.22 8.49
CA THR A 4 10.62 -27.19 7.84
C THR A 4 9.52 -26.98 8.89
N GLY A 5 9.64 -25.94 9.70
CA GLY A 5 8.52 -25.43 10.50
C GLY A 5 7.54 -24.76 9.54
N LYS A 6 6.25 -25.06 9.67
CA LYS A 6 5.20 -24.46 8.84
C LYS A 6 5.24 -22.95 9.04
N ARG A 7 5.63 -22.19 8.02
CA ARG A 7 5.66 -20.72 8.10
C ARG A 7 4.23 -20.21 8.30
N PRO A 8 4.00 -19.30 9.25
CA PRO A 8 2.66 -18.77 9.47
C PRO A 8 2.24 -17.92 8.26
N ALA A 9 1.03 -18.18 7.77
CA ALA A 9 0.38 -17.28 6.82
C ALA A 9 -0.15 -16.05 7.58
N ILE A 10 -0.12 -14.89 6.92
CA ILE A 10 -0.57 -13.61 7.50
C ILE A 10 -1.86 -13.14 6.83
N GLY A 11 -2.68 -12.41 7.57
CA GLY A 11 -3.83 -11.67 7.05
C GLY A 11 -3.48 -10.20 6.91
N ILE A 12 -3.70 -9.61 5.75
CA ILE A 12 -3.50 -8.18 5.52
C ILE A 12 -4.85 -7.57 5.12
N ASP A 13 -5.29 -6.58 5.89
CA ASP A 13 -6.31 -5.65 5.44
C ASP A 13 -5.63 -4.48 4.72
N LEU A 14 -5.69 -4.47 3.39
CA LEU A 14 -5.11 -3.39 2.59
C LEU A 14 -6.17 -2.31 2.38
N GLY A 15 -6.46 -1.50 3.39
CA GLY A 15 -7.51 -0.48 3.33
C GLY A 15 -7.11 0.76 2.52
N THR A 16 -8.10 1.59 2.19
CA THR A 16 -7.90 2.81 1.37
C THR A 16 -7.02 3.84 2.08
N THR A 17 -7.31 4.11 3.35
CA THR A 17 -6.61 5.13 4.16
C THR A 17 -5.62 4.51 5.14
N TYR A 18 -5.95 3.35 5.69
CA TYR A 18 -5.10 2.61 6.63
C TYR A 18 -5.11 1.14 6.25
N SER A 19 -4.01 0.47 6.55
CA SER A 19 -3.85 -0.97 6.44
C SER A 19 -3.52 -1.57 7.80
N CYS A 20 -3.84 -2.85 7.99
CA CYS A 20 -3.42 -3.61 9.17
C CYS A 20 -2.92 -5.00 8.76
N VAL A 21 -2.12 -5.60 9.63
CA VAL A 21 -1.60 -6.95 9.45
C VAL A 21 -1.78 -7.75 10.73
N GLY A 22 -2.20 -9.00 10.58
CA GLY A 22 -2.37 -9.94 11.66
C GLY A 22 -1.82 -11.31 11.33
N VAL A 23 -1.54 -12.08 12.36
CA VAL A 23 -1.09 -13.47 12.24
C VAL A 23 -1.88 -14.36 13.20
N PHE A 24 -2.25 -15.56 12.75
CA PHE A 24 -2.89 -16.55 13.61
C PHE A 24 -1.85 -17.52 14.15
N GLN A 25 -1.62 -17.50 15.46
CA GLN A 25 -0.68 -18.40 16.15
C GLN A 25 -1.22 -18.76 17.52
N HIS A 26 -0.86 -19.95 18.01
CA HIS A 26 -1.24 -20.43 19.34
C HIS A 26 -2.76 -20.35 19.62
N GLY A 27 -3.59 -20.56 18.58
CA GLY A 27 -5.05 -20.56 18.70
C GLY A 27 -5.69 -19.17 18.78
N LYS A 28 -4.94 -18.08 18.58
CA LYS A 28 -5.44 -16.71 18.62
C LYS A 28 -4.92 -15.87 17.44
N VAL A 29 -5.62 -14.77 17.16
CA VAL A 29 -5.17 -13.74 16.21
C VAL A 29 -4.44 -12.66 16.98
N ASP A 30 -3.22 -12.33 16.56
CA ASP A 30 -2.48 -11.16 17.02
C ASP A 30 -2.45 -10.11 15.90
N ILE A 31 -2.89 -8.89 16.21
CA ILE A 31 -2.78 -7.72 15.31
C ILE A 31 -1.46 -6.99 15.64
N ILE A 32 -0.60 -6.87 14.64
CA ILE A 32 0.79 -6.47 14.84
C ILE A 32 0.90 -4.96 14.78
N ALA A 33 1.54 -4.38 15.81
CA ALA A 33 1.88 -2.97 15.83
C ALA A 33 3.08 -2.69 14.93
N ASN A 34 3.08 -1.55 14.25
CA ASN A 34 4.22 -1.07 13.47
C ASN A 34 5.34 -0.54 14.38
N ASP A 35 6.40 -0.02 13.76
CA ASP A 35 7.58 0.57 14.43
C ASP A 35 7.26 1.81 15.29
N GLN A 36 6.08 2.42 15.13
CA GLN A 36 5.58 3.51 15.99
C GLN A 36 4.63 3.02 17.10
N GLY A 37 4.40 1.71 17.20
CA GLY A 37 3.45 1.13 18.16
C GLY A 37 1.98 1.15 17.70
N ASN A 38 1.70 1.56 16.46
CA ASN A 38 0.34 1.65 15.92
C ASN A 38 -0.10 0.32 15.29
N ARG A 39 -1.30 -0.16 15.63
CA ARG A 39 -1.90 -1.39 15.03
C ARG A 39 -2.53 -1.18 13.65
N ILE A 40 -2.58 0.06 13.19
CA ILE A 40 -2.98 0.44 11.84
C ILE A 40 -1.88 1.33 11.28
N THR A 41 -1.58 1.19 9.99
CA THR A 41 -0.54 1.95 9.31
C THR A 41 -1.18 2.71 8.14
N PRO A 42 -0.92 4.02 7.98
CA PRO A 42 -1.43 4.76 6.83
C PRO A 42 -1.09 4.10 5.49
N SER A 43 -2.05 4.02 4.57
CA SER A 43 -1.86 3.54 3.21
C SER A 43 -1.27 4.65 2.32
N CYS A 44 -0.14 5.21 2.76
CA CYS A 44 0.53 6.35 2.14
C CYS A 44 1.96 6.00 1.75
N VAL A 45 2.41 6.53 0.61
CA VAL A 45 3.79 6.42 0.12
C VAL A 45 4.28 7.82 -0.27
N ALA A 46 5.37 8.27 0.33
CA ALA A 46 6.00 9.54 -0.02
C ALA A 46 7.34 9.31 -0.71
N PHE A 47 7.59 10.05 -1.78
CA PHE A 47 8.87 10.05 -2.50
C PHE A 47 9.63 11.34 -2.18
N THR A 48 10.90 11.19 -1.85
CA THR A 48 11.82 12.32 -1.58
C THR A 48 13.05 12.24 -2.48
N ASP A 49 13.95 13.21 -2.37
CA ASP A 49 15.22 13.17 -3.10
C ASP A 49 16.16 12.05 -2.63
N THR A 50 15.95 11.51 -1.44
CA THR A 50 16.84 10.52 -0.83
C THR A 50 16.21 9.13 -0.76
N GLU A 51 14.94 9.07 -0.40
CA GLU A 51 14.29 7.83 0.01
C GLU A 51 12.79 7.79 -0.29
N ARG A 52 12.25 6.58 -0.14
CA ARG A 52 10.82 6.33 -0.22
C ARG A 52 10.33 6.00 1.18
N LEU A 53 9.37 6.77 1.66
CA LEU A 53 8.72 6.59 2.96
C LEU A 53 7.37 5.90 2.76
N VAL A 54 6.95 5.09 3.73
CA VAL A 54 5.67 4.37 3.72
C VAL A 54 5.05 4.45 5.12
N GLY A 55 3.72 4.53 5.21
CA GLY A 55 3.02 4.54 6.49
C GLY A 55 3.05 5.89 7.19
N ASP A 56 3.26 5.88 8.51
CA ASP A 56 3.28 7.09 9.33
C ASP A 56 4.32 8.10 8.82
N ALA A 57 5.53 7.63 8.52
CA ALA A 57 6.60 8.48 7.97
C ALA A 57 6.23 9.16 6.64
N ALA A 58 5.40 8.53 5.80
CA ALA A 58 4.91 9.14 4.57
C ALA A 58 3.80 10.16 4.86
N LYS A 59 2.87 9.83 5.76
CA LYS A 59 1.76 10.70 6.15
C LYS A 59 2.25 12.03 6.74
N ASP A 60 3.33 11.99 7.51
CA ASP A 60 3.94 13.19 8.10
C ASP A 60 4.52 14.15 7.05
N LYS A 61 4.75 13.69 5.81
CA LYS A 61 5.24 14.53 4.71
C LYS A 61 4.14 15.27 3.95
N ILE A 62 2.86 14.92 4.13
CA ILE A 62 1.75 15.50 3.34
C ILE A 62 1.75 17.03 3.39
N ALA A 63 2.00 17.63 4.55
CA ALA A 63 1.98 19.09 4.71
C ALA A 63 3.10 19.82 3.95
N MET A 64 4.24 19.17 3.71
CA MET A 64 5.43 19.79 3.10
C MET A 64 5.75 19.26 1.69
N ASN A 65 5.23 18.09 1.33
CA ASN A 65 5.56 17.38 0.10
C ASN A 65 4.31 16.69 -0.47
N ALA A 66 3.20 17.44 -0.56
CA ALA A 66 1.90 16.91 -0.94
C ALA A 66 1.91 16.29 -2.35
N GLU A 67 2.59 16.91 -3.31
CA GLU A 67 2.63 16.47 -4.71
C GLU A 67 3.32 15.12 -4.92
N ASN A 68 4.23 14.74 -4.00
CA ASN A 68 4.97 13.47 -4.05
C ASN A 68 4.55 12.51 -2.94
N THR A 69 3.47 12.80 -2.22
CA THR A 69 2.91 11.93 -1.19
C THR A 69 1.59 11.34 -1.69
N ILE A 70 1.64 10.06 -2.07
CA ILE A 70 0.54 9.33 -2.68
C ILE A 70 -0.28 8.64 -1.59
N PHE A 71 -1.59 8.83 -1.63
CA PHE A 71 -2.58 8.20 -0.74
C PHE A 71 -3.83 7.87 -1.55
N ASP A 72 -4.78 7.14 -0.95
CA ASP A 72 -6.06 6.77 -1.58
C ASP A 72 -5.94 6.00 -2.90
N VAL A 73 -4.75 5.45 -3.20
CA VAL A 73 -4.44 4.79 -4.48
C VAL A 73 -5.37 3.61 -4.79
N LYS A 74 -5.96 3.01 -3.76
CA LYS A 74 -6.99 1.97 -3.84
C LYS A 74 -8.21 2.40 -4.66
N ARG A 75 -8.49 3.70 -4.74
CA ARG A 75 -9.56 4.27 -5.59
C ARG A 75 -9.26 4.14 -7.09
N LEU A 76 -7.99 4.02 -7.47
CA LEU A 76 -7.52 3.92 -8.87
C LEU A 76 -7.37 2.48 -9.37
N ILE A 77 -7.15 1.52 -8.47
CA ILE A 77 -6.83 0.13 -8.85
C ILE A 77 -7.95 -0.48 -9.72
N GLY A 78 -7.53 -1.12 -10.81
CA GLY A 78 -8.41 -1.81 -11.74
C GLY A 78 -9.38 -0.93 -12.53
N ARG A 79 -9.24 0.42 -12.47
CA ARG A 79 -10.07 1.37 -13.22
C ARG A 79 -9.39 1.87 -14.49
N ASN A 80 -10.20 2.43 -15.39
CA ASN A 80 -9.70 3.21 -16.53
C ASN A 80 -9.51 4.67 -16.13
N PHE A 81 -8.54 5.34 -16.73
CA PHE A 81 -8.27 6.76 -16.48
C PHE A 81 -9.50 7.62 -16.79
N SER A 82 -10.25 7.29 -17.84
CA SER A 82 -11.44 8.03 -18.28
C SER A 82 -12.71 7.77 -17.46
N ASP A 83 -12.66 6.90 -16.43
CA ASP A 83 -13.79 6.67 -15.53
C ASP A 83 -14.17 7.98 -14.83
N SER A 84 -15.46 8.33 -14.79
CA SER A 84 -15.94 9.59 -14.20
C SER A 84 -15.61 9.68 -12.70
N ILE A 85 -15.57 8.53 -12.00
CA ILE A 85 -15.15 8.47 -10.60
C ILE A 85 -13.68 8.86 -10.48
N VAL A 86 -12.81 8.31 -11.34
CA VAL A 86 -11.37 8.65 -11.37
C VAL A 86 -11.19 10.13 -11.67
N GLN A 87 -11.88 10.67 -12.68
CA GLN A 87 -11.77 12.07 -13.05
C GLN A 87 -12.26 13.03 -11.97
N ASN A 88 -13.24 12.62 -11.16
CA ASN A 88 -13.69 13.41 -10.01
C ASN A 88 -12.70 13.33 -8.85
N ASP A 89 -12.20 12.13 -8.51
CA ASP A 89 -11.23 11.97 -7.42
C ASP A 89 -9.92 12.73 -7.70
N ILE A 90 -9.44 12.76 -8.96
CA ILE A 90 -8.22 13.49 -9.36
C ILE A 90 -8.28 14.99 -9.00
N LYS A 91 -9.46 15.61 -9.00
CA LYS A 91 -9.61 17.04 -8.67
C LYS A 91 -9.31 17.35 -7.20
N HIS A 92 -9.30 16.32 -6.35
CA HIS A 92 -9.14 16.46 -4.90
C HIS A 92 -7.75 16.03 -4.41
N TRP A 93 -6.90 15.50 -5.31
CA TRP A 93 -5.56 15.08 -4.94
C TRP A 93 -4.50 16.13 -5.28
N PRO A 94 -3.49 16.30 -4.41
CA PRO A 94 -2.38 17.21 -4.67
C PRO A 94 -1.35 16.61 -5.65
N PHE A 95 -1.31 15.28 -5.78
CA PHE A 95 -0.39 14.59 -6.66
C PHE A 95 -0.98 14.38 -8.06
N LYS A 96 -0.10 14.24 -9.05
CA LYS A 96 -0.50 14.13 -10.45
C LYS A 96 -0.88 12.70 -10.82
N VAL A 97 -2.04 12.54 -11.46
CA VAL A 97 -2.46 11.29 -12.10
C VAL A 97 -2.47 11.49 -13.61
N ILE A 98 -1.85 10.57 -14.35
CA ILE A 98 -1.73 10.60 -15.80
C ILE A 98 -2.38 9.38 -16.46
N ASN A 99 -2.77 9.54 -17.72
CA ASN A 99 -3.22 8.44 -18.56
C ASN A 99 -2.01 7.72 -19.17
N LYS A 100 -1.83 6.43 -18.85
CA LYS A 100 -0.85 5.56 -19.49
C LYS A 100 -1.56 4.35 -20.08
N GLY A 101 -1.85 4.40 -21.38
CA GLY A 101 -2.52 3.30 -22.08
C GLY A 101 -3.91 2.99 -21.50
N CYS A 102 -4.74 4.02 -21.32
CA CYS A 102 -6.08 3.98 -20.72
C CYS A 102 -6.12 3.71 -19.20
N LYS A 103 -4.98 3.46 -18.55
CA LYS A 103 -4.90 3.23 -17.11
C LYS A 103 -4.43 4.49 -16.36
N PRO A 104 -4.97 4.75 -15.16
CA PRO A 104 -4.49 5.84 -14.33
C PRO A 104 -3.18 5.45 -13.65
N ASN A 105 -2.15 6.27 -13.80
CA ASN A 105 -0.87 6.12 -13.12
C ASN A 105 -0.54 7.39 -12.34
N VAL A 106 0.14 7.27 -11.21
CA VAL A 106 0.59 8.43 -10.44
C VAL A 106 1.99 8.87 -10.90
N GLN A 107 2.24 10.17 -10.91
CA GLN A 107 3.57 10.76 -11.12
C GLN A 107 4.08 11.38 -9.82
N ALA A 108 5.34 11.14 -9.51
CA ALA A 108 6.05 11.75 -8.39
C ALA A 108 7.52 11.99 -8.76
N GLU A 109 8.11 13.04 -8.22
CA GLU A 109 9.55 13.27 -8.25
C GLU A 109 10.23 12.38 -7.21
N PHE A 110 11.22 11.60 -7.66
CA PHE A 110 11.99 10.72 -6.80
C PHE A 110 13.46 10.75 -7.22
N LYS A 111 14.35 11.18 -6.30
CA LYS A 111 15.79 11.33 -6.56
C LYS A 111 16.09 12.21 -7.78
N GLY A 112 15.42 13.38 -7.84
CA GLY A 112 15.56 14.36 -8.93
C GLY A 112 15.07 13.87 -10.30
N LYS A 113 14.22 12.84 -10.35
CA LYS A 113 13.64 12.33 -11.60
C LYS A 113 12.14 12.10 -11.44
N THR A 114 11.38 12.52 -12.45
CA THR A 114 9.97 12.16 -12.56
C THR A 114 9.83 10.66 -12.75
N LYS A 115 9.10 10.01 -11.85
CA LYS A 115 8.74 8.60 -11.92
C LYS A 115 7.25 8.45 -12.10
N THR A 116 6.86 7.36 -12.76
CA THR A 116 5.46 7.00 -12.98
C THR A 116 5.23 5.62 -12.42
N PHE A 117 4.24 5.49 -11.56
CA PHE A 117 3.88 4.24 -10.90
C PHE A 117 2.44 3.88 -11.24
N CYS A 118 2.17 2.59 -11.47
CA CYS A 118 0.80 2.12 -11.50
C CYS A 118 0.25 2.02 -10.06
N PRO A 119 -1.09 2.05 -9.88
CA PRO A 119 -1.72 1.94 -8.57
C PRO A 119 -1.26 0.69 -7.79
N GLU A 120 -1.07 -0.42 -8.50
CA GLU A 120 -0.64 -1.70 -7.95
C GLU A 120 0.79 -1.65 -7.40
N GLU A 121 1.70 -0.90 -8.04
CA GLU A 121 3.06 -0.69 -7.54
C GLU A 121 3.06 0.08 -6.21
N ILE A 122 2.21 1.11 -6.08
CA ILE A 122 2.08 1.86 -4.81
C ILE A 122 1.49 0.97 -3.72
N SER A 123 0.44 0.21 -4.02
CA SER A 123 -0.14 -0.76 -3.07
C SER A 123 0.87 -1.84 -2.66
N SER A 124 1.71 -2.31 -3.59
CA SER A 124 2.78 -3.25 -3.29
C SER A 124 3.78 -2.69 -2.26
N MET A 125 4.10 -1.39 -2.33
CA MET A 125 4.97 -0.76 -1.33
C MET A 125 4.35 -0.77 0.07
N VAL A 126 3.03 -0.60 0.17
CA VAL A 126 2.29 -0.74 1.45
C VAL A 126 2.29 -2.20 1.93
N LEU A 127 2.06 -3.16 1.03
CA LEU A 127 2.12 -4.59 1.36
C LEU A 127 3.51 -5.02 1.84
N VAL A 128 4.57 -4.50 1.23
CA VAL A 128 5.95 -4.74 1.68
C VAL A 128 6.14 -4.19 3.10
N LYS A 129 5.65 -2.99 3.43
CA LYS A 129 5.71 -2.47 4.81
C LYS A 129 4.91 -3.37 5.78
N MET A 130 3.74 -3.88 5.39
CA MET A 130 2.96 -4.79 6.24
C MET A 130 3.70 -6.11 6.49
N LYS A 131 4.36 -6.64 5.45
CA LYS A 131 5.23 -7.81 5.55
C LYS A 131 6.42 -7.53 6.49
N GLU A 132 7.14 -6.43 6.31
CA GLU A 132 8.27 -6.07 7.17
C GLU A 132 7.87 -5.94 8.64
N THR A 133 6.71 -5.33 8.92
CA THR A 133 6.16 -5.21 10.27
C THR A 133 5.97 -6.57 10.95
N VAL A 134 5.36 -7.55 10.26
CA VAL A 134 5.16 -8.88 10.84
C VAL A 134 6.44 -9.73 10.85
N GLU A 135 7.33 -9.57 9.88
CA GLU A 135 8.64 -10.24 9.88
C GLU A 135 9.51 -9.78 11.05
N ALA A 136 9.47 -8.48 11.39
CA ALA A 136 10.15 -7.94 12.57
C ALA A 136 9.54 -8.50 13.88
N TYR A 137 8.21 -8.63 13.94
CA TYR A 137 7.52 -9.20 15.12
C TYR A 137 7.80 -10.70 15.31
N LEU A 138 7.87 -11.47 14.21
CA LEU A 138 8.08 -12.92 14.25
C LEU A 138 9.55 -13.35 14.19
N GLU A 139 10.46 -12.42 13.92
CA GLU A 139 11.89 -12.66 13.68
C GLU A 139 12.15 -13.72 12.58
N GLN A 140 11.25 -13.82 11.60
CA GLN A 140 11.33 -14.80 10.51
C GLN A 140 10.70 -14.26 9.22
N LYS A 141 11.06 -14.89 8.09
CA LYS A 141 10.50 -14.53 6.78
C LYS A 141 9.09 -15.07 6.59
N VAL A 142 8.21 -14.24 6.03
CA VAL A 142 6.83 -14.58 5.67
C VAL A 142 6.67 -14.60 4.16
N THR A 143 6.07 -15.67 3.65
CA THR A 143 5.84 -15.88 2.21
C THR A 143 4.37 -15.87 1.84
N ASP A 144 3.51 -16.38 2.71
CA ASP A 144 2.10 -16.63 2.41
C ASP A 144 1.22 -15.58 3.08
N ALA A 145 0.34 -14.96 2.30
CA ALA A 145 -0.56 -13.92 2.79
C ALA A 145 -1.96 -14.06 2.18
N VAL A 146 -2.97 -13.70 2.97
CA VAL A 146 -4.33 -13.46 2.50
C VAL A 146 -4.57 -11.96 2.55
N ILE A 147 -4.92 -11.36 1.42
CA ILE A 147 -5.17 -9.92 1.29
C ILE A 147 -6.67 -9.69 1.09
N THR A 148 -7.26 -8.78 1.87
CA THR A 148 -8.68 -8.43 1.73
C THR A 148 -8.91 -7.45 0.57
N VAL A 149 -10.06 -7.61 -0.10
CA VAL A 149 -10.55 -6.67 -1.11
C VAL A 149 -12.03 -6.37 -0.84
N PRO A 150 -12.52 -5.16 -1.17
CA PRO A 150 -13.94 -4.83 -0.99
C PRO A 150 -14.84 -5.76 -1.80
N ALA A 151 -15.97 -6.17 -1.21
CA ALA A 151 -16.88 -7.14 -1.84
C ALA A 151 -17.42 -6.68 -3.21
N HIS A 152 -17.63 -5.37 -3.38
CA HIS A 152 -18.16 -4.75 -4.59
C HIS A 152 -17.11 -4.60 -5.71
N TYR A 153 -15.85 -4.99 -5.51
CA TYR A 153 -14.83 -4.94 -6.55
C TYR A 153 -15.16 -5.90 -7.69
N ASN A 154 -15.03 -5.40 -8.92
CA ASN A 154 -15.18 -6.22 -10.11
C ASN A 154 -13.95 -7.14 -10.30
N HIS A 155 -14.01 -8.05 -11.28
CA HIS A 155 -12.94 -9.03 -11.50
C HIS A 155 -11.57 -8.37 -11.76
N SER A 156 -11.52 -7.33 -12.60
CA SER A 156 -10.28 -6.58 -12.90
C SER A 156 -9.66 -5.98 -11.64
N GLN A 157 -10.48 -5.40 -10.77
CA GLN A 157 -10.03 -4.84 -9.49
C GLN A 157 -9.54 -5.93 -8.54
N LYS A 158 -10.15 -7.12 -8.55
CA LYS A 158 -9.71 -8.25 -7.74
C LYS A 158 -8.40 -8.88 -8.23
N THR A 159 -8.19 -8.98 -9.55
CA THR A 159 -6.96 -9.55 -10.13
C THR A 159 -5.78 -8.58 -10.15
N SER A 160 -6.01 -7.30 -9.83
CA SER A 160 -4.95 -6.29 -9.71
C SER A 160 -4.32 -6.24 -8.30
N TYR A 161 -4.82 -7.03 -7.35
CA TYR A 161 -4.24 -7.25 -6.01
C TYR A 161 -3.40 -8.52 -5.98
#